data_AF-K7A1Z1-F1
#
_entry.id   AF-K7A1Z1-F1
#
_cell.length_a   1.000
_cell.length_b   1.000
_cell.length_c   1.000
_cell.angle_alpha   90.00
_cell.angle_beta   90.00
_cell.angle_gamma   90.00
#
_symmetry.space_group_name_H-M   'P 1'
#
loop_
_entity.id
_entity.type
_entity.pdbx_description
1 polymer ?
#
loop_
_entity_poly.entity_id
_entity_poly.type
_entity_poly.pdbx_seq_one_letter_code
_entity_poly.pdbx_strand_id
1 'polypeptide(L)'
;MPSLHLYFNQEYVGELIKQQRGAHVLQYANDWLDNLKARPLSLSLPLYKGKITSQNVFNYFDNLLPDSRQTREKIVTRFNAKSSQPLDLLFDDCLAA
;
A
#
# COMPACT_ATOMS: atom_id res chain seq x y z
N MET A 1 -0.77 -14.00 -6.35
CA MET A 1 0.12 -12.92 -5.90
C MET A 1 -0.64 -12.17 -4.82
N PRO A 2 -0.05 -11.88 -3.66
CA PRO A 2 -0.79 -11.19 -2.61
C PRO A 2 -1.11 -9.76 -3.05
N SER A 3 -2.35 -9.33 -2.79
CA SER A 3 -2.82 -7.95 -2.98
C SER A 3 -3.49 -7.43 -1.70
N LEU A 4 -3.38 -6.12 -1.47
CA LEU A 4 -4.06 -5.40 -0.40
C LEU A 4 -5.10 -4.47 -1.02
N HIS A 5 -6.31 -4.51 -0.50
CA HIS A 5 -7.35 -3.58 -0.88
C HIS A 5 -7.20 -2.26 -0.11
N LEU A 6 -7.26 -1.15 -0.84
CA LEU A 6 -7.13 0.19 -0.32
C LEU A 6 -8.51 0.84 -0.26
N TYR A 7 -8.84 1.38 0.90
CA TYR A 7 -10.09 2.08 1.14
C TYR A 7 -9.82 3.49 1.65
N PHE A 8 -10.61 4.45 1.20
CA PHE A 8 -10.60 5.81 1.71
C PHE A 8 -12.02 6.23 2.06
N ASN A 9 -12.27 6.55 3.33
CA ASN A 9 -13.60 6.89 3.84
C ASN A 9 -14.68 5.87 3.42
N GLN A 10 -14.37 4.57 3.49
CA GLN A 10 -15.22 3.43 3.10
C GLN A 10 -15.42 3.23 1.58
N GLU A 11 -14.87 4.10 0.73
CA GLU A 11 -14.87 3.90 -0.72
C GLU A 11 -13.65 3.08 -1.14
N TYR A 12 -13.84 2.11 -2.04
CA TYR A 12 -12.75 1.31 -2.59
C TYR A 12 -11.93 2.15 -3.58
N VAL A 13 -10.66 2.38 -3.24
CA VAL A 13 -9.75 3.23 -4.04
C VAL A 13 -9.00 2.39 -5.07
N GLY A 14 -8.67 1.15 -4.74
CA GLY A 14 -7.86 0.28 -5.58
C GLY A 14 -7.11 -0.76 -4.78
N GLU A 15 -6.07 -1.31 -5.40
CA GLU A 15 -5.27 -2.37 -4.80
C GLU A 15 -3.76 -2.11 -4.92
N LEU A 16 -3.04 -2.55 -3.90
CA LEU A 16 -1.59 -2.66 -3.89
C LEU A 16 -1.22 -4.12 -4.11
N ILE A 17 -0.50 -4.42 -5.19
CA ILE A 17 -0.13 -5.79 -5.59
C ILE A 17 1.37 -5.98 -5.37
N LYS A 18 1.73 -7.04 -4.63
CA LYS A 18 3.13 -7.44 -4.47
C LYS A 18 3.54 -8.38 -5.60
N GLN A 19 4.59 -8.02 -6.34
CA GLN A 19 5.16 -8.85 -7.39
C GLN A 19 6.24 -9.80 -6.87
N GLN A 20 6.53 -10.86 -7.64
CA GLN A 20 7.47 -11.91 -7.27
C GLN A 20 8.91 -11.41 -7.01
N ARG A 21 9.31 -10.27 -7.59
CA ARG A 21 10.64 -9.67 -7.41
C ARG A 21 10.70 -8.56 -6.34
N GLY A 22 9.69 -8.44 -5.48
CA GLY A 22 9.60 -7.37 -4.48
C GLY A 22 9.22 -6.00 -5.05
N ALA A 23 8.88 -5.94 -6.34
CA ALA A 23 8.26 -4.75 -6.92
C ALA A 23 6.81 -4.63 -6.44
N HIS A 24 6.37 -3.41 -6.21
CA HIS A 24 5.03 -3.10 -5.74
C HIS A 24 4.29 -2.31 -6.80
N VAL A 25 3.04 -2.70 -7.05
CA VAL A 25 2.21 -2.10 -8.08
C VAL A 25 0.96 -1.55 -7.45
N LEU A 26 0.72 -0.26 -7.62
CA LEU A 26 -0.55 0.35 -7.28
C LEU A 26 -1.45 0.35 -8.51
N GLN A 27 -2.70 -0.08 -8.33
CA GLN A 27 -3.73 0.00 -9.36
C GLN A 27 -4.98 0.62 -8.76
N TYR A 28 -5.39 1.78 -9.29
CA TYR A 28 -6.64 2.42 -8.90
C TYR A 28 -7.84 1.62 -9.45
N ALA A 29 -8.91 1.54 -8.67
CA ALA A 29 -10.17 0.98 -9.11
C ALA A 29 -10.79 1.87 -10.19
N ASN A 30 -11.43 1.27 -11.20
CA ASN A 30 -12.13 2.05 -12.22
C ASN A 30 -13.24 2.91 -11.60
N ASP A 31 -13.99 2.36 -10.65
CA ASP A 31 -15.04 3.08 -9.92
C ASP A 31 -14.50 4.30 -9.17
N TRP A 32 -13.26 4.22 -8.65
CA TRP A 32 -12.59 5.36 -8.05
C TRP A 32 -12.18 6.38 -9.10
N LEU A 33 -11.58 5.96 -10.21
CA LEU A 33 -11.15 6.86 -11.28
C LEU A 33 -12.32 7.62 -11.94
N ASP A 34 -13.48 6.97 -12.03
CA ASP A 34 -14.69 7.55 -12.63
C ASP A 34 -15.50 8.40 -11.62
N ASN A 35 -15.11 8.43 -10.34
CA ASN A 35 -15.76 9.24 -9.31
C ASN A 35 -15.35 10.73 -9.41
N LEU A 36 -16.32 11.63 -9.46
CA LEU A 36 -16.08 13.08 -9.48
C LEU A 36 -15.36 13.60 -8.22
N LYS A 37 -15.46 12.87 -7.10
CA LYS A 37 -14.79 13.19 -5.83
C LYS A 37 -13.43 12.49 -5.69
N ALA A 38 -13.00 11.73 -6.69
CA ALA A 38 -11.76 10.98 -6.64
C ALA A 38 -10.58 11.91 -6.36
N ARG A 39 -9.68 11.44 -5.50
CA ARG A 39 -8.42 12.12 -5.21
C ARG A 39 -7.27 11.14 -5.30
N PRO A 40 -6.11 11.57 -5.77
CA PRO A 40 -4.92 10.74 -5.72
C PRO A 40 -4.55 10.48 -4.25
N LEU A 41 -4.05 9.27 -3.95
CA LEU A 41 -3.55 8.93 -2.62
C LEU A 41 -2.37 9.82 -2.20
N SER A 42 -1.58 10.25 -3.18
CA SER A 42 -0.45 11.18 -3.00
C SER A 42 -0.25 11.99 -4.26
N LEU A 43 0.32 13.20 -4.13
CA LEU A 43 0.77 14.00 -5.29
C LEU A 43 1.82 13.23 -6.13
N SER A 44 2.58 12.32 -5.51
CA SER A 44 3.54 11.43 -6.18
C SER A 44 2.90 10.21 -6.86
N LEU A 45 1.60 10.00 -6.66
CA LEU A 45 0.79 8.88 -7.16
C LEU A 45 -0.50 9.42 -7.82
N PRO A 46 -0.38 10.10 -8.97
CA PRO A 46 -1.52 10.71 -9.63
C PRO A 46 -2.57 9.67 -10.02
N LEU A 47 -3.84 10.09 -10.13
CA LEU A 47 -4.92 9.25 -10.64
C LEU A 47 -4.58 8.83 -12.07
N TYR A 48 -4.27 7.56 -12.24
CA TYR A 48 -3.81 7.00 -13.51
C TYR A 48 -4.56 5.71 -13.81
N LYS A 49 -5.08 5.62 -15.03
CA LYS A 49 -5.77 4.42 -15.52
C LYS A 49 -4.72 3.40 -15.97
N GLY A 50 -4.27 2.58 -15.02
CA GLY A 50 -3.30 1.52 -15.26
C GLY A 50 -2.51 1.14 -14.02
N LYS A 51 -1.45 0.35 -14.24
CA LYS A 51 -0.53 -0.10 -13.19
C LYS A 51 0.57 0.93 -12.97
N ILE A 52 0.68 1.42 -11.74
CA ILE A 52 1.75 2.33 -11.32
C ILE A 52 2.83 1.48 -10.64
N THR A 53 4.02 1.42 -11.25
CA THR A 53 5.14 0.58 -10.77
C THR A 53 6.35 1.41 -10.35
N SER A 54 6.13 2.65 -9.89
CA SER A 54 7.21 3.58 -9.56
C SER A 54 7.73 3.38 -8.13
N GLN A 55 8.97 3.81 -7.89
CA GLN A 55 9.54 3.89 -6.54
C GLN A 55 8.68 4.75 -5.59
N ASN A 56 7.91 5.69 -6.14
CA ASN A 56 6.98 6.52 -5.37
C ASN A 56 5.89 5.70 -4.66
N VAL A 57 5.48 4.57 -5.24
CA VAL A 57 4.52 3.65 -4.60
C VAL A 57 5.16 3.14 -3.31
N PHE A 58 6.37 2.59 -3.40
CA PHE A 58 7.11 2.11 -2.24
C PHE A 58 7.28 3.21 -1.19
N ASN A 59 7.78 4.38 -1.58
CA ASN A 59 8.06 5.48 -0.65
C ASN A 59 6.78 5.99 0.04
N TYR A 60 5.64 6.03 -0.66
CA TYR A 60 4.37 6.43 -0.06
C TYR A 60 3.95 5.47 1.05
N PHE A 61 3.95 4.15 0.79
CA PHE A 61 3.55 3.16 1.78
C PHE A 61 4.58 2.99 2.90
N ASP A 62 5.87 3.19 2.62
CA ASP A 62 6.93 3.25 3.63
C ASP A 62 6.71 4.39 4.63
N ASN A 63 6.28 5.57 4.13
CA ASN A 63 5.97 6.73 4.96
C ASN A 63 4.68 6.59 5.79
N LEU A 64 3.85 5.58 5.53
CA LEU A 64 2.70 5.27 6.40
C LEU A 64 3.14 4.54 7.67
N LEU A 65 4.36 4.02 7.71
CA LEU A 65 4.91 3.42 8.91
C LEU A 65 5.57 4.47 9.81
N PRO A 66 5.49 4.31 11.14
CA PRO A 66 6.16 5.20 12.06
C PRO A 66 7.68 5.14 11.89
N ASP A 67 8.30 6.32 11.76
CA ASP A 67 9.74 6.52 11.48
C ASP A 67 10.65 6.00 12.63
N SER A 68 10.12 5.94 13.85
CA SER A 68 10.87 5.47 15.01
C SER A 68 11.19 3.96 14.93
N ARG A 69 12.48 3.62 14.86
CA ARG A 69 12.96 2.22 14.86
C ARG A 69 12.35 1.36 15.99
N GLN A 70 12.23 1.91 17.19
CA GLN A 70 11.61 1.21 18.33
C GLN A 70 10.14 0.84 18.11
N THR A 71 9.35 1.71 17.45
CA THR A 71 7.95 1.40 17.14
C THR A 71 7.86 0.41 15.98
N ARG A 72 8.77 0.52 15.01
CA ARG A 72 8.88 -0.42 13.90
C ARG A 72 9.20 -1.85 14.39
N GLU A 73 10.16 -1.98 15.30
CA GLU A 73 10.49 -3.27 15.94
C GLU A 73 9.29 -3.83 16.70
N LYS A 74 8.55 -3.00 17.45
CA LYS A 74 7.32 -3.45 18.14
C LYS A 74 6.25 -3.96 17.18
N ILE A 75 6.07 -3.32 16.03
CA ILE A 75 5.14 -3.76 14.97
C ILE A 75 5.62 -5.10 14.39
N VAL A 76 6.88 -5.20 13.97
CA VAL A 76 7.47 -6.43 13.41
C VAL A 76 7.33 -7.61 14.38
N THR A 77 7.65 -7.42 15.65
CA THR A 77 7.54 -8.45 16.68
C THR A 77 6.08 -8.82 16.98
N ARG A 78 5.16 -7.85 16.94
CA ARG A 78 3.73 -8.10 17.21
C ARG A 78 3.04 -8.84 16.06
N PHE A 79 3.44 -8.57 14.81
CA PHE A 79 2.84 -9.18 13.62
C PHE A 79 3.60 -10.40 13.08
N ASN A 80 4.71 -10.78 13.73
CA ASN A 80 5.54 -11.93 13.34
C ASN A 80 5.90 -11.92 11.84
N ALA A 81 6.14 -10.72 11.32
CA ALA A 81 6.23 -10.49 9.89
C ALA A 81 7.46 -11.18 9.30
N LYS A 82 7.29 -11.85 8.15
CA LYS A 82 8.35 -12.69 7.56
C LYS A 82 9.48 -11.89 6.92
N SER A 83 9.34 -10.57 6.85
CA SER A 83 10.24 -9.67 6.14
C SER A 83 10.36 -8.33 6.86
N SER A 84 11.56 -7.76 6.84
CA SER A 84 11.83 -6.41 7.35
C SER A 84 11.40 -5.32 6.37
N GLN A 85 10.85 -5.69 5.21
CA GLN A 85 10.39 -4.71 4.24
C GLN A 85 9.11 -4.03 4.73
N PRO A 86 9.06 -2.68 4.69
CA PRO A 86 7.93 -1.86 5.13
C PRO A 86 6.58 -2.32 4.59
N LEU A 87 6.49 -2.56 3.28
CA LEU A 87 5.22 -2.99 2.68
C LEU A 87 4.82 -4.39 3.11
N ASP A 88 5.77 -5.29 3.42
CA ASP A 88 5.45 -6.64 3.87
C ASP A 88 4.74 -6.64 5.22
N LEU A 89 5.05 -5.65 6.07
CA LEU A 89 4.33 -5.45 7.33
C LEU A 89 2.86 -5.07 7.10
N LEU A 90 2.57 -4.27 6.06
CA LEU A 90 1.19 -3.92 5.69
C LEU A 90 0.43 -5.14 5.15
N PHE A 91 1.12 -6.03 4.43
CA PHE A 91 0.54 -7.27 3.92
C PHE A 91 0.23 -8.26 5.04
N ASP A 92 1.15 -8.40 6.00
CA ASP A 92 0.99 -9.36 7.11
C ASP A 92 -0.08 -8.89 8.14
N ASP A 93 -0.20 -7.59 8.43
CA ASP A 93 -1.25 -7.05 9.32
C ASP A 93 -2.66 -7.33 8.78
N CYS A 94 -2.90 -7.08 7.49
CA CYS A 94 -4.22 -7.30 6.88
C CYS A 94 -4.56 -8.78 6.64
N LEU A 95 -3.56 -9.68 6.59
CA LEU A 95 -3.76 -11.12 6.46
C LEU A 95 -3.96 -11.83 7.80
N ALA A 96 -3.60 -11.19 8.91
CA ALA A 96 -3.74 -11.71 10.27
C ALA A 96 -5.06 -11.30 10.96
N ALA A 97 -5.87 -10.46 10.32
CA ALA A 97 -7.21 -10.05 10.76
C ALA A 97 -8.30 -10.85 10.03
#